data_AF-A0A4T3F190-F1
#
_entry.id   AF-A0A4T3F190-F1
#
_cell.length_a   1.000
_cell.length_b   1.000
_cell.length_c   1.000
_cell.angle_alpha   90.00
_cell.angle_beta   90.00
_cell.angle_gamma   90.00
#
_symmetry.space_group_name_H-M   'P 1'
#
loop_
_entity.id
_entity.type
_entity.pdbx_description
1 polymer ?
#
loop_
_entity_poly.entity_id
_entity_poly.type
_entity_poly.pdbx_seq_one_letter_code
_entity_poly.pdbx_strand_id
1 'polypeptide(L)'
;MSDDDFLDGLKGDWQSQDADLQAYADLVAEGEQKLCKERTHRLGQMAVFWAFAAFFTWQVFNAGHFLFHVAAVVFLTAGLIALADFVFLRRMHGEAYLQQAGEVLDQAERQARIGLRLAEGMKAHAVLLAVCSALMFGYDIVAASEPGRGMLIGLVIGGAAVFMWFAQRGRYCEVRAELDGVRAMRAELQDADES
;
A
#
# COMPACT_ATOMS: atom_id res chain seq x y z
N MET A 1 27.95 -7.78 -3.47
CA MET A 1 27.75 -7.69 -2.02
C MET A 1 26.57 -8.59 -1.72
N SER A 2 26.83 -9.71 -1.06
CA SER A 2 25.80 -10.66 -0.64
C SER A 2 25.17 -10.19 0.66
N ASP A 3 23.90 -10.49 0.88
CA ASP A 3 23.16 -10.16 2.11
C ASP A 3 23.84 -10.74 3.37
N ASP A 4 24.67 -11.78 3.23
CA ASP A 4 25.50 -12.35 4.30
C ASP A 4 26.58 -11.37 4.82
N ASP A 5 27.14 -10.49 3.98
CA ASP A 5 28.17 -9.53 4.38
C ASP A 5 27.59 -8.38 5.23
N PHE A 6 26.30 -8.07 5.03
CA PHE A 6 25.57 -7.06 5.81
C PHE A 6 25.28 -7.57 7.24
N LEU A 7 24.93 -8.85 7.37
CA LEU A 7 24.57 -9.49 8.63
C LEU A 7 25.78 -9.77 9.53
N ASP A 8 26.92 -10.17 8.96
CA ASP A 8 28.17 -10.35 9.71
C ASP A 8 28.73 -9.01 10.20
N GLY A 9 28.54 -7.91 9.44
CA GLY A 9 28.87 -6.56 9.89
C GLY A 9 28.01 -6.10 11.07
N LEU A 10 26.69 -6.33 10.99
CA LEU A 10 25.74 -5.97 12.05
C LEU A 10 25.99 -6.74 13.36
N LYS A 11 26.43 -7.99 13.27
CA LYS A 11 26.78 -8.83 14.42
C LYS A 11 28.11 -8.43 15.06
N GLY A 12 29.09 -8.02 14.25
CA GLY A 12 30.35 -7.45 14.72
C GLY A 12 30.14 -6.11 15.45
N ASP A 13 29.35 -5.23 14.86
CA ASP A 13 29.04 -3.90 15.40
C ASP A 13 28.13 -3.94 16.65
N TRP A 14 27.40 -5.03 16.85
CA TRP A 14 26.58 -5.25 18.06
C TRP A 14 27.41 -5.70 19.28
N GLN A 15 28.50 -6.45 19.07
CA GLN A 15 29.35 -6.93 20.16
C GLN A 15 30.41 -5.90 20.59
N SER A 16 30.79 -4.98 19.70
CA SER A 16 31.52 -3.76 20.09
C SER A 16 30.51 -2.69 20.50
N GLN A 17 30.63 -2.09 21.67
CA GLN A 17 29.76 -0.99 22.15
C GLN A 17 29.89 0.34 21.35
N ASP A 18 30.11 0.27 20.03
CA ASP A 18 30.20 1.37 19.07
C ASP A 18 29.20 1.16 17.92
N ALA A 19 28.03 0.56 18.19
CA ALA A 19 26.94 0.54 17.22
C ALA A 19 26.62 1.99 16.83
N ASP A 20 26.89 2.36 15.58
CA ASP A 20 26.73 3.71 15.05
C ASP A 20 25.25 4.12 15.09
N LEU A 21 24.82 4.66 16.23
CA LEU A 21 23.46 5.13 16.49
C LEU A 21 23.01 6.14 15.42
N GLN A 22 23.96 6.79 14.73
CA GLN A 22 23.69 7.72 13.66
C GLN A 22 23.24 7.02 12.37
N ALA A 23 23.83 5.87 12.03
CA ALA A 23 23.39 5.05 10.89
C ALA A 23 21.96 4.50 11.10
N TYR A 24 21.61 4.12 12.33
CA TYR A 24 20.24 3.69 12.66
C TYR A 24 19.25 4.85 12.67
N ALA A 25 19.65 6.04 13.14
CA ALA A 25 18.83 7.24 13.05
C ALA A 25 18.54 7.64 11.59
N ASP A 26 19.53 7.50 10.70
CA ASP A 26 19.39 7.77 9.27
C ASP A 26 18.42 6.79 8.60
N LEU A 27 18.45 5.50 8.96
CA LEU A 27 17.50 4.50 8.47
C LEU A 27 16.06 4.78 8.94
N VAL A 28 15.88 5.18 10.20
CA VAL A 28 14.56 5.57 10.72
C VAL A 28 14.05 6.83 10.02
N ALA A 29 14.92 7.82 9.81
CA ALA A 29 14.59 9.03 9.07
C ALA A 29 14.22 8.74 7.60
N GLU A 30 14.90 7.80 6.95
CA GLU A 30 14.56 7.34 5.60
C GLU A 30 13.18 6.65 5.58
N GLY A 31 12.88 5.83 6.59
CA GLY A 31 11.58 5.20 6.79
C GLY A 31 10.45 6.22 6.98
N GLU A 32 10.68 7.27 7.77
CA GLU A 32 9.74 8.37 7.96
C GLU A 32 9.52 9.19 6.67
N GLN A 33 10.58 9.44 5.90
CA GLN A 33 10.47 10.08 4.58
C GLN A 33 9.66 9.23 3.60
N LYS A 34 9.87 7.91 3.56
CA LYS A 34 9.08 6.98 2.76
C LYS A 34 7.61 7.01 3.16
N LEU A 35 7.30 7.02 4.45
CA LEU A 35 5.94 7.15 4.98
C LEU A 35 5.30 8.51 4.63
N CYS A 36 6.03 9.60 4.71
CA CYS A 36 5.56 10.94 4.31
C CYS A 36 5.26 11.01 2.81
N LYS A 37 6.10 10.40 1.98
CA LYS A 37 5.89 10.31 0.54
C LYS A 37 4.66 9.46 0.21
N GLU A 38 4.50 8.32 0.89
CA GLU A 38 3.31 7.48 0.79
C GLU A 38 2.04 8.25 1.16
N ARG A 39 2.05 9.02 2.24
CA ARG A 39 0.91 9.86 2.64
C ARG A 39 0.50 10.83 1.54
N THR A 40 1.46 11.48 0.89
CA THR A 40 1.21 12.41 -0.22
C THR A 40 0.65 11.68 -1.44
N HIS A 41 1.20 10.51 -1.79
CA HIS A 41 0.65 9.66 -2.84
C HIS A 41 -0.79 9.21 -2.54
N ARG A 42 -1.11 8.89 -1.29
CA ARG A 42 -2.47 8.50 -0.88
C ARG A 42 -3.47 9.64 -0.99
N LEU A 43 -3.07 10.87 -0.69
CA LEU A 43 -3.92 12.04 -0.94
C LEU A 43 -4.24 12.18 -2.44
N GLY A 44 -3.23 12.02 -3.30
CA GLY A 44 -3.43 12.02 -4.75
C GLY A 44 -4.38 10.91 -5.21
N GLN A 45 -4.15 9.68 -4.75
CA GLN A 45 -5.00 8.53 -5.07
C GLN A 45 -6.46 8.74 -4.62
N MET A 46 -6.64 9.25 -3.40
CA MET A 46 -7.96 9.57 -2.86
C MET A 46 -8.66 10.63 -3.72
N ALA A 47 -7.96 11.72 -4.06
CA ALA A 47 -8.50 12.77 -4.94
C ALA A 47 -8.94 12.20 -6.30
N VAL A 48 -8.15 11.30 -6.89
CA VAL A 48 -8.47 10.64 -8.16
C VAL A 48 -9.75 9.80 -8.03
N PHE A 49 -9.86 8.96 -7.00
CA PHE A 49 -11.05 8.13 -6.80
C PHE A 49 -12.32 8.95 -6.57
N TRP A 50 -12.25 10.01 -5.76
CA TRP A 50 -13.40 10.90 -5.55
C TRP A 50 -13.77 11.68 -6.81
N ALA A 51 -12.79 12.13 -7.60
CA ALA A 51 -13.04 12.80 -8.87
C ALA A 51 -13.76 11.86 -9.87
N PHE A 52 -13.32 10.61 -9.98
CA PHE A 52 -13.99 9.62 -10.81
C PHE A 52 -15.39 9.26 -10.28
N ALA A 53 -15.54 9.09 -8.97
CA ALA A 53 -16.85 8.86 -8.37
C ALA A 53 -17.83 9.99 -8.68
N ALA A 54 -17.40 11.26 -8.55
CA ALA A 54 -18.20 12.42 -8.88
C ALA A 54 -18.54 12.48 -10.39
N PHE A 55 -17.55 12.26 -11.26
CA PHE A 55 -17.74 12.23 -12.70
C PHE A 55 -18.77 11.16 -13.12
N PHE A 56 -18.61 9.92 -12.65
CA PHE A 56 -19.55 8.84 -12.99
C PHE A 56 -20.93 9.06 -12.39
N THR A 57 -21.02 9.60 -11.17
CA THR A 57 -22.31 9.98 -10.57
C THR A 57 -23.02 11.05 -11.41
N TRP A 58 -22.29 12.04 -11.91
CA TRP A 58 -22.86 13.03 -12.83
C TRP A 58 -23.34 12.38 -14.14
N GLN A 59 -22.57 11.45 -14.70
CA GLN A 59 -22.99 10.72 -15.90
C GLN A 59 -24.24 9.85 -15.67
N VAL A 60 -24.44 9.30 -14.46
CA VAL A 60 -25.69 8.63 -14.10
C VAL A 60 -26.89 9.58 -14.23
N PHE A 61 -26.76 10.81 -13.74
CA PHE A 61 -27.84 11.79 -13.84
C PHE A 61 -28.12 12.27 -15.26
N ASN A 62 -27.08 12.40 -16.11
CA ASN A 62 -27.26 12.87 -17.48
C ASN A 62 -27.78 11.79 -18.43
N ALA A 63 -27.24 10.58 -18.32
CA ALA A 63 -27.42 9.55 -19.35
C ALA A 63 -28.24 8.36 -18.87
N GLY A 64 -28.48 8.21 -17.55
CA GLY A 64 -29.32 7.16 -16.99
C GLY A 64 -28.82 5.73 -17.17
N HIS A 65 -27.62 5.52 -17.72
CA HIS A 65 -27.08 4.19 -17.97
C HIS A 65 -26.60 3.54 -16.66
N PHE A 66 -27.07 2.32 -16.44
CA PHE A 66 -26.72 1.50 -15.28
C PHE A 66 -25.21 1.30 -15.10
N LEU A 67 -24.45 1.22 -16.20
CA LEU A 67 -23.00 1.07 -16.17
C LEU A 67 -22.30 2.19 -15.38
N PHE A 68 -22.72 3.44 -15.58
CA PHE A 68 -22.15 4.57 -14.84
C PHE A 68 -22.47 4.49 -13.34
N HIS A 69 -23.58 3.87 -12.97
CA HIS A 69 -23.93 3.66 -11.57
C HIS A 69 -23.00 2.64 -10.91
N VAL A 70 -22.72 1.53 -11.59
CA VAL A 70 -21.75 0.52 -11.13
C VAL A 70 -20.36 1.16 -10.96
N ALA A 71 -19.88 1.91 -11.95
CA ALA A 71 -18.60 2.61 -11.86
C ALA A 71 -18.57 3.61 -10.69
N ALA A 72 -19.61 4.41 -10.52
CA ALA A 72 -19.71 5.38 -9.42
C ALA A 72 -19.59 4.69 -8.04
N VAL A 73 -20.32 3.59 -7.82
CA VAL A 73 -20.29 2.83 -6.56
C VAL A 73 -18.90 2.23 -6.31
N VAL A 74 -18.25 1.69 -7.35
CA VAL A 74 -16.90 1.13 -7.23
C VAL A 74 -15.89 2.20 -6.83
N PHE A 75 -15.89 3.35 -7.51
CA PHE A 75 -14.97 4.45 -7.19
C PHE A 75 -15.27 5.10 -5.83
N LEU A 76 -16.54 5.16 -5.43
CA LEU A 76 -16.92 5.64 -4.10
C LEU A 76 -16.43 4.69 -3.00
N THR A 77 -16.58 3.38 -3.20
CA THR A 77 -16.08 2.36 -2.27
C THR A 77 -14.56 2.40 -2.17
N ALA A 78 -13.86 2.52 -3.31
CA ALA A 78 -12.43 2.76 -3.36
C ALA A 78 -12.02 4.05 -2.61
N GLY A 79 -12.75 5.15 -2.79
CA GLY A 79 -12.52 6.39 -2.06
C GLY A 79 -12.65 6.25 -0.55
N LEU A 80 -13.64 5.47 -0.07
CA LEU A 80 -13.85 5.19 1.35
C LEU A 80 -12.75 4.31 1.95
N ILE A 81 -12.27 3.29 1.22
CA ILE A 81 -11.15 2.45 1.67
C ILE A 81 -9.87 3.31 1.74
N ALA A 82 -9.59 4.10 0.71
CA ALA A 82 -8.44 5.02 0.70
C ALA A 82 -8.50 6.05 1.85
N LEU A 83 -9.70 6.54 2.18
CA LEU A 83 -9.91 7.43 3.34
C LEU A 83 -9.64 6.69 4.66
N ALA A 84 -10.12 5.46 4.82
CA ALA A 84 -9.87 4.65 6.00
C ALA A 84 -8.37 4.38 6.19
N ASP A 85 -7.65 4.04 5.11
CA ASP A 85 -6.20 3.87 5.10
C ASP A 85 -5.48 5.16 5.49
N PHE A 86 -5.91 6.31 4.97
CA PHE A 86 -5.35 7.62 5.30
C PHE A 86 -5.58 7.99 6.78
N VAL A 87 -6.78 7.77 7.31
CA VAL A 87 -7.09 8.01 8.72
C VAL A 87 -6.27 7.10 9.63
N PHE A 88 -6.10 5.83 9.23
CA PHE A 88 -5.25 4.88 9.96
C PHE A 88 -3.78 5.35 9.99
N LEU A 89 -3.22 5.76 8.85
CA LEU A 89 -1.87 6.30 8.78
C LEU A 89 -1.69 7.54 9.66
N ARG A 90 -2.68 8.43 9.67
CA ARG A 90 -2.64 9.64 10.50
C ARG A 90 -2.65 9.33 12.00
N ARG A 91 -3.31 8.24 12.42
CA ARG A 91 -3.38 7.82 13.83
C ARG A 91 -2.12 7.10 14.31
N MET A 92 -1.34 6.52 13.40
CA MET A 92 -0.12 5.78 13.73
C MET A 92 1.14 6.66 13.80
N HIS A 93 1.02 7.99 13.66
CA HIS A 93 2.11 8.91 13.96
C HIS A 93 2.33 8.95 15.48
N GLY A 94 3.43 8.35 15.93
CA GLY A 94 3.98 8.54 17.27
C GLY A 94 5.42 9.00 17.14
N GLU A 95 5.84 9.97 17.96
CA GLU A 95 7.23 10.40 18.03
C GLU A 95 8.08 9.24 18.58
N ALA A 96 9.11 8.87 17.84
CA ALA A 96 10.06 7.84 18.21
C ALA A 96 11.03 8.40 19.24
N TYR A 97 10.90 7.98 20.50
CA TYR A 97 12.00 8.13 21.46
C TYR A 97 12.93 6.94 21.28
N LEU A 98 13.93 7.09 20.40
CA LEU A 98 14.95 6.07 20.13
C LEU A 98 16.00 6.09 21.25
N GLN A 99 15.70 5.48 22.39
CA GLN A 99 16.67 5.36 23.49
C GLN A 99 17.22 3.93 23.64
N GLN A 100 16.51 2.90 23.14
CA GLN A 100 16.94 1.50 23.23
C GLN A 100 16.70 0.71 21.93
N ALA A 101 17.59 -0.26 21.62
CA ALA A 101 17.53 -1.08 20.41
C ALA A 101 16.21 -1.87 20.24
N GLY A 102 15.63 -2.34 21.35
CA GLY A 102 14.31 -3.00 21.34
C GLY A 102 13.18 -2.08 20.88
N GLU A 103 13.26 -0.78 21.20
CA GLU A 103 12.27 0.22 20.77
C GLU A 103 12.38 0.50 19.26
N VAL A 104 13.60 0.46 18.70
CA VAL A 104 13.85 0.60 17.25
C VAL A 104 13.24 -0.58 16.49
N LEU A 105 13.42 -1.81 16.97
CA LEU A 105 12.85 -3.02 16.37
C LEU A 105 11.33 -3.05 16.44
N ASP A 106 10.75 -2.69 17.59
CA ASP A 106 9.29 -2.59 17.72
C ASP A 106 8.70 -1.51 16.79
N GLN A 107 9.44 -0.43 16.54
CA GLN A 107 9.03 0.60 15.59
C GLN A 107 9.15 0.15 14.14
N ALA A 108 10.25 -0.49 13.75
CA ALA A 108 10.42 -1.08 12.42
C ALA A 108 9.31 -2.12 12.13
N GLU A 109 8.99 -2.97 13.12
CA GLU A 109 7.90 -3.94 13.01
C GLU A 109 6.54 -3.24 12.81
N ARG A 110 6.26 -2.16 13.56
CA ARG A 110 5.02 -1.37 13.38
C ARG A 110 4.96 -0.76 11.98
N GLN A 111 6.04 -0.18 11.50
CA GLN A 111 6.10 0.44 10.16
C GLN A 111 5.89 -0.60 9.06
N ALA A 112 6.54 -1.76 9.14
CA ALA A 112 6.37 -2.86 8.19
C ALA A 112 4.93 -3.42 8.21
N ARG A 113 4.31 -3.58 9.38
CA ARG A 113 2.89 -3.98 9.49
C ARG A 113 1.94 -2.97 8.86
N ILE A 114 2.19 -1.67 9.05
CA ILE A 114 1.41 -0.60 8.42
C ILE A 114 1.56 -0.69 6.89
N GLY A 115 2.80 -0.84 6.39
CA GLY A 115 3.08 -1.01 4.97
C GLY A 115 2.37 -2.21 4.35
N LEU A 116 2.33 -3.33 5.08
CA LEU A 116 1.69 -4.57 4.62
C LEU A 116 0.16 -4.40 4.53
N ARG A 117 -0.47 -3.80 5.55
CA ARG A 117 -1.90 -3.47 5.52
C ARG A 117 -2.25 -2.53 4.37
N LEU A 118 -1.41 -1.52 4.14
CA LEU A 118 -1.59 -0.59 3.03
C LEU A 118 -1.48 -1.27 1.66
N ALA A 119 -0.59 -2.24 1.51
CA ALA A 119 -0.44 -3.03 0.30
C ALA A 119 -1.65 -3.96 0.08
N GLU A 120 -2.19 -4.55 1.15
CA GLU A 120 -3.42 -5.33 1.10
C GLU A 120 -4.64 -4.49 0.73
N GLY A 121 -4.77 -3.29 1.31
CA GLY A 121 -5.78 -2.31 0.93
C GLY A 121 -5.73 -2.04 -0.57
N MET A 122 -4.54 -1.86 -1.14
CA MET A 122 -4.39 -1.64 -2.58
C MET A 122 -4.70 -2.85 -3.46
N LYS A 123 -4.46 -4.08 -3.00
CA LYS A 123 -4.95 -5.27 -3.70
C LYS A 123 -6.47 -5.27 -3.78
N ALA A 124 -7.16 -4.90 -2.69
CA ALA A 124 -8.62 -4.78 -2.69
C ALA A 124 -9.11 -3.76 -3.74
N HIS A 125 -8.43 -2.63 -3.88
CA HIS A 125 -8.74 -1.64 -4.93
C HIS A 125 -8.54 -2.20 -6.34
N ALA A 126 -7.43 -2.89 -6.60
CA ALA A 126 -7.16 -3.50 -7.90
C ALA A 126 -8.23 -4.55 -8.26
N VAL A 127 -8.66 -5.37 -7.29
CA VAL A 127 -9.73 -6.35 -7.48
C VAL A 127 -11.07 -5.66 -7.78
N LEU A 128 -11.43 -4.61 -7.04
CA LEU A 128 -12.66 -3.85 -7.29
C LEU A 128 -12.70 -3.26 -8.72
N LEU A 129 -11.57 -2.69 -9.18
CA LEU A 129 -11.46 -2.18 -10.54
C LEU A 129 -11.54 -3.31 -11.59
N ALA A 130 -10.90 -4.45 -11.33
CA ALA A 130 -10.97 -5.61 -12.22
C ALA A 130 -12.39 -6.17 -12.35
N VAL A 131 -13.13 -6.28 -11.23
CA VAL A 131 -14.54 -6.70 -11.23
C VAL A 131 -15.39 -5.68 -11.98
N CYS A 132 -15.17 -4.38 -11.76
CA CYS A 132 -15.87 -3.33 -12.49
C CYS A 132 -15.62 -3.42 -14.00
N SER A 133 -14.37 -3.63 -14.41
CA SER A 133 -13.98 -3.83 -15.81
C SER A 133 -14.68 -5.05 -16.41
N ALA A 134 -14.68 -6.19 -15.70
CA ALA A 134 -15.35 -7.41 -16.13
C ALA A 134 -16.88 -7.23 -16.30
N LEU A 135 -17.53 -6.50 -15.38
CA LEU A 135 -18.96 -6.17 -15.48
C LEU A 135 -19.24 -5.29 -16.71
N MET A 136 -18.36 -4.32 -17.00
CA MET A 136 -18.49 -3.46 -18.18
C MET A 136 -18.36 -4.24 -19.48
N PHE A 137 -17.37 -5.13 -19.58
CA PHE A 137 -17.22 -6.01 -20.74
C PHE A 137 -18.40 -6.99 -20.88
N GLY A 138 -18.84 -7.60 -19.77
CA GLY A 138 -19.97 -8.51 -19.78
C GLY A 138 -21.26 -7.84 -20.24
N TYR A 139 -21.50 -6.60 -19.82
CA TYR A 139 -22.63 -5.80 -20.29
C TYR A 139 -22.51 -5.49 -21.79
N ASP A 140 -21.34 -5.09 -22.28
CA ASP A 140 -21.13 -4.72 -23.68
C ASP A 140 -21.28 -5.94 -24.63
N ILE A 141 -20.95 -7.15 -24.17
CA ILE A 141 -21.15 -8.40 -24.92
C ILE A 141 -22.64 -8.76 -25.03
N VAL A 142 -23.44 -8.45 -24.01
CA VAL A 142 -24.87 -8.81 -23.94
C VAL A 142 -25.78 -7.71 -24.49
N ALA A 143 -25.30 -6.45 -24.54
CA ALA A 143 -26.07 -5.31 -25.01
C ALA A 143 -26.11 -5.25 -26.55
N ALA A 144 -27.26 -5.61 -27.13
CA ALA A 144 -27.48 -5.56 -28.57
C ALA A 144 -27.62 -4.13 -29.16
N SER A 145 -27.79 -3.10 -28.32
CA SER A 145 -28.23 -1.77 -28.77
C SER A 145 -27.14 -0.69 -28.84
N GLU A 146 -26.01 -0.83 -28.15
CA GLU A 146 -24.91 0.16 -28.15
C GLU A 146 -23.51 -0.49 -28.01
N PRO A 147 -23.05 -1.25 -29.02
CA PRO A 147 -21.75 -1.92 -28.94
C PRO A 147 -20.58 -0.92 -28.91
N GLY A 148 -19.64 -1.09 -27.97
CA GLY A 148 -18.29 -0.51 -28.03
C GLY A 148 -17.98 0.62 -27.04
N ARG A 149 -19.00 1.28 -26.46
CA ARG A 149 -18.77 2.30 -25.41
C ARG A 149 -18.36 1.66 -24.08
N GLY A 150 -18.96 0.52 -23.72
CA GLY A 150 -18.60 -0.24 -22.54
C GLY A 150 -17.18 -0.81 -22.63
N MET A 151 -16.76 -1.22 -23.83
CA MET A 151 -15.43 -1.77 -24.09
C MET A 151 -14.28 -0.79 -23.80
N LEU A 152 -14.39 0.48 -24.23
CA LEU A 152 -13.35 1.48 -23.99
C LEU A 152 -13.20 1.81 -22.51
N ILE A 153 -14.32 2.01 -21.81
CA ILE A 153 -14.32 2.28 -20.36
C ILE A 153 -13.80 1.05 -19.60
N GLY A 154 -14.23 -0.15 -20.00
CA GLY A 154 -13.74 -1.42 -19.46
C GLY A 154 -12.23 -1.59 -19.63
N LEU A 155 -11.68 -1.27 -20.81
CA LEU A 155 -10.24 -1.29 -21.08
C LEU A 155 -9.46 -0.32 -20.20
N VAL A 156 -9.94 0.93 -20.04
CA VAL A 156 -9.27 1.93 -19.21
C VAL A 156 -9.26 1.50 -17.74
N ILE A 157 -10.41 1.06 -17.22
CA ILE A 157 -10.53 0.60 -15.82
C ILE A 157 -9.71 -0.69 -15.60
N GLY A 158 -9.76 -1.63 -16.55
CA GLY A 158 -8.99 -2.88 -16.50
C GLY A 158 -7.48 -2.64 -16.56
N GLY A 159 -7.04 -1.73 -17.44
CA GLY A 159 -5.63 -1.31 -17.51
C GLY A 159 -5.15 -0.68 -16.21
N ALA A 160 -5.97 0.18 -15.59
CA ALA A 160 -5.67 0.74 -14.27
C ALA A 160 -5.58 -0.34 -13.18
N ALA A 161 -6.47 -1.34 -13.21
CA ALA A 161 -6.47 -2.46 -12.27
C ALA A 161 -5.18 -3.28 -12.38
N VAL A 162 -4.77 -3.61 -13.61
CA VAL A 162 -3.54 -4.37 -13.88
C VAL A 162 -2.30 -3.58 -13.49
N PHE A 163 -2.22 -2.31 -13.87
CA PHE A 163 -1.11 -1.43 -13.48
C PHE A 163 -0.97 -1.35 -11.95
N MET A 164 -2.09 -1.14 -11.25
CA MET A 164 -2.13 -1.10 -9.80
C MET A 164 -1.69 -2.43 -9.17
N TRP A 165 -2.10 -3.56 -9.75
CA TRP A 165 -1.67 -4.88 -9.28
C TRP A 165 -0.15 -5.08 -9.40
N PHE A 166 0.45 -4.76 -10.56
CA PHE A 166 1.88 -4.94 -10.77
C PHE A 166 2.72 -3.99 -9.91
N ALA A 167 2.36 -2.71 -9.86
CA ALA A 167 3.05 -1.73 -9.03
C ALA A 167 3.05 -2.11 -7.54
N GLN A 168 2.00 -2.81 -7.08
CA GLN A 168 1.84 -3.20 -5.68
C GLN A 168 2.40 -4.57 -5.36
N ARG A 169 2.53 -5.45 -6.34
CA ARG A 169 3.13 -6.77 -6.14
C ARG A 169 4.58 -6.67 -5.68
N GLY A 170 5.38 -5.81 -6.33
CA GLY A 170 6.78 -5.59 -5.95
C GLY A 170 6.90 -5.08 -4.51
N ARG A 171 6.13 -4.04 -4.20
CA ARG A 171 6.09 -3.42 -2.85
C ARG A 171 5.63 -4.38 -1.76
N TYR A 172 4.63 -5.22 -2.05
CA TYR A 172 4.16 -6.22 -1.08
C TYR A 172 5.25 -7.24 -0.75
N CYS A 173 6.03 -7.67 -1.74
CA CYS A 173 7.15 -8.59 -1.51
C CYS A 173 8.25 -7.92 -0.69
N GLU A 174 8.61 -6.69 -1.00
CA GLU A 174 9.63 -5.91 -0.30
C GLU A 174 9.28 -5.70 1.18
N VAL A 175 8.09 -5.17 1.47
CA VAL A 175 7.63 -4.93 2.85
C VAL A 175 7.47 -6.23 3.65
N ARG A 176 7.10 -7.32 2.98
CA ARG A 176 7.00 -8.64 3.63
C ARG A 176 8.37 -9.20 3.98
N ALA A 177 9.36 -9.07 3.09
CA ALA A 177 10.72 -9.47 3.36
C ALA A 177 11.32 -8.68 4.53
N GLU A 178 11.06 -7.37 4.58
CA GLU A 178 11.46 -6.51 5.70
C GLU A 178 10.84 -6.96 7.03
N LEU A 179 9.53 -7.26 7.05
CA LEU A 179 8.84 -7.78 8.23
C LEU A 179 9.40 -9.13 8.70
N ASP A 180 9.69 -10.03 7.78
CA ASP A 180 10.25 -11.35 8.08
C ASP A 180 11.70 -11.20 8.63
N GLY A 181 12.49 -10.27 8.10
CA GLY A 181 13.82 -9.93 8.61
C GLY A 181 13.80 -9.35 10.02
N VAL A 182 12.90 -8.40 10.32
CA VAL A 182 12.72 -7.83 11.67
C VAL A 182 12.33 -8.91 12.68
N ARG A 183 11.48 -9.86 12.28
CA ARG A 183 11.07 -10.98 13.15
C ARG A 183 12.20 -11.96 13.43
N ALA A 184 13.02 -12.27 12.43
CA ALA A 184 14.20 -13.12 12.60
C ALA A 184 15.17 -12.48 13.60
N MET A 185 15.48 -11.18 13.43
CA MET A 185 16.33 -10.43 14.36
C MET A 185 15.77 -10.42 15.80
N ARG A 186 14.45 -10.27 15.96
CA ARG A 186 13.82 -10.33 17.30
C ARG A 186 14.02 -11.69 17.97
N ALA A 187 13.92 -12.78 17.20
CA ALA A 187 14.13 -14.12 17.72
C ALA A 187 15.59 -14.34 18.16
N GLU A 188 16.56 -13.92 17.33
CA GLU A 188 17.99 -14.03 17.65
C GLU A 188 18.38 -13.24 18.91
N LEU A 189 17.77 -12.06 19.12
CA LEU A 189 18.01 -11.25 20.31
C LEU A 189 17.38 -11.84 21.57
N GLN A 190 16.22 -12.47 21.45
CA GLN A 190 15.60 -13.19 22.56
C GLN A 190 16.44 -14.41 22.96
N ASP A 191 16.98 -15.14 21.98
CA ASP A 191 17.83 -16.30 22.24
C ASP A 191 19.19 -15.92 22.86
N ALA A 192 19.72 -14.73 22.52
CA ALA A 192 20.98 -14.22 23.06
C ALA A 192 20.88 -13.69 24.51
N ASP A 193 19.71 -13.19 24.92
CA ASP A 193 19.46 -12.75 26.30
C ASP A 193 19.22 -13.94 27.27
N GLU A 194 18.86 -15.12 26.74
CA GLU A 194 18.64 -16.35 27.52
C GLU A 194 19.90 -17.21 27.69
N SER A 195 21.01 -16.88 27.01
CA SER A 195 22.30 -17.62 27.02
C SER A 195 23.36 -16.98 27.91
#